data_AF-A0A519S885-F1
#
_entry.id   AF-A0A519S885-F1
#
_cell.length_a   1.000
_cell.length_b   1.000
_cell.length_c   1.000
_cell.angle_alpha   90.00
_cell.angle_beta   90.00
_cell.angle_gamma   90.00
#
_symmetry.space_group_name_H-M   'P 1'
#
loop_
_entity.id
_entity.type
_entity.pdbx_description
1 polymer ?
#
loop_
_entity_poly.entity_id
_entity_poly.type
_entity_poly.pdbx_seq_one_letter_code
_entity_poly.pdbx_strand_id
1 'polypeptide(L)'
;MEGGAFTPIALNIMSKYDRNTTIEKAVFNVDLKLWTLFNSTFDRIQQSPGSEIESISMVYYYLVANNSFVDITCRGETFMTLNGYSFRQSVIYLRANKFSNFVMGTQTSMIQVLKCNAFEYKHNNVVNVTGYGSILLLRKLDQMWYCSVRSNTIQQLNGTGIISAEGDSINTITIEHNNFTSNYFLTNGIDISVVLNNGKITYFNNTFSHNILKLTNETLYHNYNFLSITAKLAIEGQNTLFDSSVFSNNTLISNPGATQYGYSYGFLSFQIANSSIDFHNITFEHNSLTDNNLKALFFIGESVSISACNFTNNTKNSTEGFIFMYAYNISIVDSYFGHLNDTHGKGAIDIATTAYLKYLCKVNITNNTFENIVAKSGSVLTANGILDMVFHLTRPLNMDTVMLICSGLKD
;
A
#
# COMPACT_ATOMS: atom_id res chain seq x y z
N MET A 1 -3.57 -42.25 10.33
CA MET A 1 -4.66 -42.38 9.33
C MET A 1 -4.50 -41.23 8.35
N GLU A 2 -4.36 -41.58 7.08
CA GLU A 2 -4.11 -40.66 5.97
C GLU A 2 -5.23 -39.63 5.88
N GLY A 3 -4.86 -38.34 5.95
CA GLY A 3 -5.78 -37.24 5.77
C GLY A 3 -6.30 -37.26 4.34
N GLY A 4 -7.63 -37.40 4.19
CA GLY A 4 -8.29 -37.33 2.90
C GLY A 4 -7.95 -36.00 2.22
N ALA A 5 -7.09 -36.04 1.20
CA ALA A 5 -6.85 -34.93 0.32
C ALA A 5 -8.12 -34.69 -0.51
N PHE A 6 -8.79 -33.56 -0.29
CA PHE A 6 -9.83 -33.11 -1.21
C PHE A 6 -9.16 -32.78 -2.55
N THR A 7 -9.36 -33.67 -3.53
CA THR A 7 -8.88 -33.47 -4.89
C THR A 7 -9.93 -32.63 -5.61
N PRO A 8 -9.62 -31.41 -6.09
CA PRO A 8 -10.61 -30.60 -6.79
C PRO A 8 -11.08 -31.33 -8.05
N ILE A 9 -12.40 -31.41 -8.22
CA ILE A 9 -13.02 -31.93 -9.43
C ILE A 9 -12.64 -30.99 -10.58
N ALA A 10 -12.04 -31.54 -11.64
CA ALA A 10 -11.72 -30.79 -12.84
C ALA A 10 -13.01 -30.17 -13.43
N LEU A 11 -12.98 -28.86 -13.66
CA LEU A 11 -14.11 -28.06 -14.18
C LEU A 11 -14.63 -28.50 -15.56
N ASN A 12 -14.01 -29.50 -16.20
CA ASN A 12 -14.41 -30.06 -17.48
C ASN A 12 -15.55 -31.09 -17.40
N ILE A 13 -16.02 -31.47 -16.18
CA ILE A 13 -17.17 -32.38 -16.01
C ILE A 13 -18.50 -31.62 -15.82
N MET A 14 -18.48 -30.29 -15.62
CA MET A 14 -19.70 -29.50 -15.36
C MET A 14 -20.51 -29.09 -16.59
N SER A 15 -20.13 -29.46 -17.82
CA SER A 15 -20.93 -29.14 -19.02
C SER A 15 -22.24 -29.93 -19.14
N LYS A 16 -22.51 -30.89 -18.23
CA LYS A 16 -23.73 -31.71 -18.20
C LYS A 16 -24.69 -31.41 -17.04
N TYR A 17 -24.36 -30.48 -16.14
CA TYR A 17 -25.25 -30.10 -15.06
C TYR A 17 -25.61 -28.62 -15.19
N ASP A 18 -26.90 -28.35 -15.38
CA ASP A 18 -27.45 -26.99 -15.35
C ASP A 18 -26.92 -26.25 -14.13
N ARG A 19 -26.36 -25.06 -14.36
CA ARG A 19 -25.75 -24.19 -13.34
C ARG A 19 -26.66 -24.08 -12.13
N ASN A 20 -26.29 -24.77 -11.04
CA ASN A 20 -27.02 -24.69 -9.79
C ASN A 20 -26.42 -23.58 -8.93
N THR A 21 -26.95 -22.38 -9.11
CA THR A 21 -26.62 -21.17 -8.34
C THR A 21 -26.79 -21.36 -6.82
N THR A 22 -27.50 -22.39 -6.38
CA THR A 22 -27.64 -22.74 -4.95
C THR A 22 -26.42 -23.49 -4.42
N ILE A 23 -25.76 -24.32 -5.22
CA ILE A 23 -24.52 -25.02 -4.82
C ILE A 23 -23.33 -24.03 -4.87
N GLU A 24 -23.27 -23.17 -5.87
CA GLU A 24 -22.30 -22.07 -5.92
C GLU A 24 -22.51 -21.14 -4.70
N LYS A 25 -23.75 -20.77 -4.39
CA LYS A 25 -24.06 -20.06 -3.14
C LYS A 25 -23.75 -20.88 -1.89
N ALA A 26 -23.89 -22.20 -1.85
CA ALA A 26 -23.58 -23.01 -0.67
C ALA A 26 -22.07 -23.20 -0.43
N VAL A 27 -21.27 -23.22 -1.50
CA VAL A 27 -19.80 -23.30 -1.43
C VAL A 27 -19.17 -21.93 -1.08
N PHE A 28 -19.80 -20.83 -1.51
CA PHE A 28 -19.31 -19.46 -1.25
C PHE A 28 -20.04 -18.73 -0.10
N ASN A 29 -21.23 -19.16 0.29
CA ASN A 29 -21.95 -18.81 1.53
C ASN A 29 -22.33 -20.10 2.24
N VAL A 30 -21.53 -20.53 3.22
CA VAL A 30 -21.82 -21.75 3.98
C VAL A 30 -23.15 -21.57 4.71
N ASP A 31 -24.14 -22.37 4.32
CA ASP A 31 -25.49 -22.42 4.90
C ASP A 31 -25.42 -22.87 6.37
N LEU A 32 -26.18 -22.19 7.24
CA LEU A 32 -26.28 -22.41 8.70
C LEU A 32 -26.64 -23.86 9.07
N LYS A 33 -27.22 -24.62 8.12
CA LYS A 33 -27.59 -26.04 8.29
C LYS A 33 -26.42 -27.02 8.22
N LEU A 34 -25.42 -26.76 7.37
CA LEU A 34 -24.19 -27.57 7.34
C LEU A 34 -23.41 -27.39 8.65
N TRP A 35 -23.44 -26.18 9.21
CA TRP A 35 -22.85 -25.83 10.50
C TRP A 35 -23.44 -26.60 11.69
N THR A 36 -24.77 -26.81 11.73
CA THR A 36 -25.41 -27.56 12.82
C THR A 36 -25.00 -29.04 12.83
N LEU A 37 -24.73 -29.61 11.65
CA LEU A 37 -24.23 -30.97 11.48
C LEU A 37 -22.78 -31.13 11.92
N PHE A 38 -21.92 -30.16 11.60
CA PHE A 38 -20.53 -30.17 12.07
C PHE A 38 -20.47 -30.01 13.59
N ASN A 39 -21.14 -29.00 14.17
CA ASN A 39 -21.15 -28.78 15.62
C ASN A 39 -21.65 -29.97 16.43
N SER A 40 -22.76 -30.60 16.01
CA SER A 40 -23.29 -31.77 16.72
C SER A 40 -22.36 -32.99 16.68
N THR A 41 -21.50 -33.08 15.66
CA THR A 41 -20.46 -34.11 15.59
C THR A 41 -19.28 -33.77 16.52
N PHE A 42 -18.96 -32.48 16.72
CA PHE A 42 -17.89 -32.02 17.60
C PHE A 42 -18.25 -32.04 19.09
N ASP A 43 -19.48 -31.66 19.44
CA ASP A 43 -19.98 -31.76 20.81
C ASP A 43 -19.91 -33.22 21.31
N ARG A 44 -20.12 -34.19 20.42
CA ARG A 44 -19.96 -35.62 20.72
C ARG A 44 -18.50 -36.05 20.97
N ILE A 45 -17.54 -35.41 20.32
CA ILE A 45 -16.10 -35.68 20.51
C ILE A 45 -15.63 -35.12 21.85
N GLN A 46 -16.10 -33.93 22.26
CA GLN A 46 -15.76 -33.34 23.57
C GLN A 46 -16.46 -34.01 24.76
N GLN A 47 -17.63 -34.63 24.55
CA GLN A 47 -18.41 -35.29 25.62
C GLN A 47 -18.06 -36.77 25.81
N SER A 48 -17.06 -37.30 25.11
CA SER A 48 -16.63 -38.70 25.28
C SER A 48 -15.84 -38.85 26.60
N PRO A 49 -16.28 -39.72 27.54
CA PRO A 49 -15.60 -39.87 28.82
C PRO A 49 -14.19 -40.45 28.60
N GLY A 50 -13.15 -39.69 28.97
CA GLY A 50 -11.74 -40.07 28.85
C GLY A 50 -10.88 -39.15 27.97
N SER A 51 -11.44 -38.11 27.34
CA SER A 51 -10.64 -37.15 26.57
C SER A 51 -10.06 -36.05 27.46
N GLU A 52 -8.83 -36.23 27.97
CA GLU A 52 -7.93 -35.14 28.36
C GLU A 52 -7.42 -34.39 27.11
N ILE A 53 -8.33 -33.99 26.21
CA ILE A 53 -7.95 -33.22 25.03
C ILE A 53 -8.19 -31.76 25.36
N GLU A 54 -7.15 -31.10 25.88
CA GLU A 54 -7.06 -29.65 25.94
C GLU A 54 -7.44 -29.08 24.56
N SER A 55 -8.59 -28.41 24.49
CA SER A 55 -9.10 -27.60 23.38
C SER A 55 -8.64 -28.01 21.96
N ILE A 56 -9.43 -28.85 21.27
CA ILE A 56 -9.25 -29.06 19.82
C ILE A 56 -9.45 -27.71 19.12
N SER A 57 -8.35 -27.15 18.64
CA SER A 57 -8.28 -25.88 17.92
C SER A 57 -8.45 -26.14 16.43
N MET A 58 -9.66 -25.93 15.89
CA MET A 58 -9.91 -26.13 14.45
C MET A 58 -9.57 -24.90 13.63
N VAL A 59 -8.63 -25.07 12.70
CA VAL A 59 -8.25 -24.07 11.70
C VAL A 59 -9.00 -24.37 10.40
N TYR A 60 -9.71 -23.38 9.85
CA TYR A 60 -10.45 -23.52 8.60
C TYR A 60 -9.64 -22.94 7.45
N TYR A 61 -9.43 -23.73 6.40
CA TYR A 61 -8.65 -23.33 5.24
C TYR A 61 -9.52 -23.15 4.00
N TYR A 62 -9.45 -21.96 3.38
CA TYR A 62 -10.01 -21.69 2.06
C TYR A 62 -8.87 -21.59 1.06
N LEU A 63 -8.87 -22.45 0.04
CA LEU A 63 -7.84 -22.46 -1.00
C LEU A 63 -8.47 -22.26 -2.38
N VAL A 64 -8.14 -21.15 -3.03
CA VAL A 64 -8.45 -20.89 -4.44
C VAL A 64 -7.14 -20.88 -5.20
N ALA A 65 -6.87 -21.95 -5.96
CA ALA A 65 -5.58 -22.11 -6.62
C ALA A 65 -5.65 -22.63 -8.05
N ASN A 66 -4.72 -22.17 -8.88
CA ASN A 66 -4.51 -22.65 -10.26
C ASN A 66 -5.74 -22.49 -11.17
N ASN A 67 -6.59 -21.49 -10.93
CA ASN A 67 -7.75 -21.21 -11.78
C ASN A 67 -7.40 -20.17 -12.85
N SER A 68 -8.17 -20.17 -13.94
CA SER A 68 -8.14 -19.12 -14.96
C SER A 68 -9.53 -18.50 -15.11
N PHE A 69 -9.61 -17.20 -14.83
CA PHE A 69 -10.81 -16.38 -14.92
C PHE A 69 -10.63 -15.40 -16.09
N VAL A 70 -11.40 -15.59 -17.17
CA VAL A 70 -11.20 -14.88 -18.44
C VAL A 70 -12.52 -14.29 -18.90
N ASP A 71 -12.49 -13.07 -19.43
CA ASP A 71 -13.64 -12.38 -20.04
C ASP A 71 -14.84 -12.26 -19.09
N ILE A 72 -14.58 -11.77 -17.88
CA ILE A 72 -15.61 -11.61 -16.83
C ILE A 72 -16.05 -10.15 -16.74
N THR A 73 -17.36 -9.94 -16.66
CA THR A 73 -17.95 -8.62 -16.40
C THR A 73 -18.83 -8.68 -15.15
N CYS A 74 -18.50 -7.87 -14.15
CA CYS A 74 -19.25 -7.74 -12.90
C CYS A 74 -19.82 -6.32 -12.80
N ARG A 75 -21.12 -6.16 -13.08
CA ARG A 75 -21.78 -4.84 -13.05
C ARG A 75 -22.41 -4.59 -11.67
N GLY A 76 -21.64 -3.98 -10.78
CA GLY A 76 -22.13 -3.50 -9.48
C GLY A 76 -21.95 -4.45 -8.29
N GLU A 77 -21.45 -5.66 -8.52
CA GLU A 77 -21.12 -6.61 -7.45
C GLU A 77 -19.63 -6.99 -7.47
N THR A 78 -19.09 -7.35 -6.31
CA THR A 78 -17.78 -7.96 -6.19
C THR A 78 -17.80 -9.36 -6.79
N PHE A 79 -16.80 -9.72 -7.58
CA PHE A 79 -16.72 -11.05 -8.21
C PHE A 79 -16.58 -12.18 -7.19
N MET A 80 -15.72 -12.00 -6.19
CA MET A 80 -15.50 -12.99 -5.13
C MET A 80 -15.46 -12.32 -3.76
N THR A 81 -16.42 -12.65 -2.90
CA THR A 81 -16.42 -12.23 -1.49
C THR A 81 -16.05 -13.40 -0.60
N LEU A 82 -15.01 -13.21 0.21
CA LEU A 82 -14.46 -14.23 1.09
C LEU A 82 -14.63 -13.79 2.55
N ASN A 83 -15.32 -14.63 3.31
CA ASN A 83 -15.62 -14.37 4.71
C ASN A 83 -15.29 -15.61 5.55
N GLY A 84 -14.20 -15.53 6.29
CA GLY A 84 -13.92 -16.42 7.40
C GLY A 84 -14.94 -16.13 8.50
N TYR A 85 -16.04 -16.89 8.48
CA TYR A 85 -17.02 -16.93 9.57
C TYR A 85 -16.32 -16.98 10.93
N SER A 86 -16.93 -16.39 11.96
CA SER A 86 -16.50 -16.00 13.33
C SER A 86 -15.44 -16.81 14.11
N PHE A 87 -14.80 -17.81 13.53
CA PHE A 87 -13.63 -18.52 14.01
C PHE A 87 -12.40 -17.62 13.98
N ARG A 88 -11.75 -17.50 15.13
CA ARG A 88 -10.43 -16.84 15.29
C ARG A 88 -9.30 -17.50 14.48
N GLN A 89 -9.58 -18.55 13.70
CA GLN A 89 -8.57 -19.42 13.06
C GLN A 89 -8.89 -19.73 11.59
N SER A 90 -9.60 -18.87 10.88
CA SER A 90 -9.81 -19.03 9.45
C SER A 90 -8.62 -18.49 8.64
N VAL A 91 -8.14 -19.26 7.67
CA VAL A 91 -7.01 -18.90 6.80
C VAL A 91 -7.43 -19.01 5.34
N ILE A 92 -7.14 -17.98 4.55
CA ILE A 92 -7.55 -17.87 3.16
C ILE A 92 -6.30 -17.74 2.29
N TYR A 93 -6.19 -18.61 1.27
CA TYR A 93 -5.11 -18.63 0.29
C TYR A 93 -5.67 -18.48 -1.12
N LEU A 94 -5.24 -17.43 -1.82
CA LEU A 94 -5.49 -17.24 -3.25
C LEU A 94 -4.14 -17.32 -3.95
N ARG A 95 -3.86 -18.44 -4.64
CA ARG A 95 -2.54 -18.68 -5.21
C ARG A 95 -2.54 -19.12 -6.66
N ALA A 96 -1.59 -18.61 -7.45
CA ALA A 96 -1.37 -19.08 -8.82
C ALA A 96 -2.62 -19.01 -9.72
N ASN A 97 -3.53 -18.06 -9.47
CA ASN A 97 -4.68 -17.84 -10.34
C ASN A 97 -4.34 -16.81 -11.43
N LYS A 98 -4.97 -16.97 -12.59
CA LYS A 98 -4.90 -16.02 -13.70
C LYS A 98 -6.24 -15.29 -13.84
N PHE A 99 -6.22 -13.97 -13.87
CA PHE A 99 -7.36 -13.11 -14.15
C PHE A 99 -7.04 -12.27 -15.39
N SER A 100 -7.85 -12.37 -16.44
CA SER A 100 -7.63 -11.60 -17.68
C SER A 100 -8.91 -11.08 -18.28
N ASN A 101 -8.86 -9.87 -18.84
CA ASN A 101 -10.00 -9.19 -19.49
C ASN A 101 -11.19 -9.06 -18.53
N PHE A 102 -10.95 -8.41 -17.40
CA PHE A 102 -11.95 -8.25 -16.35
C PHE A 102 -12.56 -6.85 -16.41
N VAL A 103 -13.88 -6.75 -16.40
CA VAL A 103 -14.59 -5.47 -16.35
C VAL A 103 -15.38 -5.39 -15.04
N MET A 104 -14.98 -4.47 -14.17
CA MET A 104 -15.62 -4.21 -12.89
C MET A 104 -16.53 -2.99 -12.98
N GLY A 105 -17.59 -2.98 -12.17
CA GLY A 105 -18.45 -1.83 -11.97
C GLY A 105 -17.76 -0.72 -11.17
N THR A 106 -18.41 0.45 -11.13
CA THR A 106 -17.97 1.60 -10.34
C THR A 106 -17.95 1.27 -8.84
N GLN A 107 -16.88 1.60 -8.14
CA GLN A 107 -16.68 1.38 -6.69
C GLN A 107 -16.80 -0.09 -6.24
N THR A 108 -16.54 -1.05 -7.14
CA THR A 108 -16.52 -2.48 -6.81
C THR A 108 -15.11 -3.03 -6.75
N SER A 109 -14.92 -4.12 -6.00
CA SER A 109 -13.65 -4.85 -5.99
C SER A 109 -13.75 -6.16 -6.78
N MET A 110 -12.65 -6.65 -7.33
CA MET A 110 -12.64 -8.00 -7.92
C MET A 110 -12.75 -9.06 -6.81
N ILE A 111 -11.92 -8.95 -5.79
CA ILE A 111 -11.95 -9.84 -4.61
C ILE A 111 -12.10 -9.00 -3.36
N GLN A 112 -13.09 -9.33 -2.54
CA GLN A 112 -13.29 -8.74 -1.23
C GLN A 112 -13.03 -9.79 -0.14
N VAL A 113 -12.22 -9.45 0.84
CA VAL A 113 -12.00 -10.27 2.04
C VAL A 113 -12.53 -9.50 3.24
N LEU A 114 -13.52 -10.06 3.92
CA LEU A 114 -14.25 -9.36 4.99
C LEU A 114 -13.71 -9.64 6.39
N LYS A 115 -13.34 -10.88 6.68
CA LYS A 115 -12.85 -11.34 7.98
C LYS A 115 -12.10 -12.64 7.78
N CYS A 116 -10.92 -12.76 8.34
CA CYS A 116 -10.19 -14.02 8.47
C CYS A 116 -9.02 -13.82 9.43
N ASN A 117 -8.50 -14.89 10.04
CA ASN A 117 -7.29 -14.80 10.85
C ASN A 117 -6.04 -14.51 10.01
N ALA A 118 -5.89 -15.21 8.88
CA ALA A 118 -4.78 -14.99 7.96
C ALA A 118 -5.22 -15.02 6.50
N PHE A 119 -4.63 -14.15 5.69
CA PHE A 119 -4.87 -14.04 4.26
C PHE A 119 -3.56 -14.02 3.49
N GLU A 120 -3.49 -14.78 2.41
CA GLU A 120 -2.37 -14.75 1.47
C GLU A 120 -2.88 -14.69 0.03
N TYR A 121 -2.44 -13.65 -0.70
CA TYR A 121 -2.61 -13.49 -2.15
C TYR A 121 -1.24 -13.63 -2.83
N LYS A 122 -1.00 -14.78 -3.46
CA LYS A 122 0.35 -15.17 -3.90
C LYS A 122 0.44 -15.69 -5.34
N HIS A 123 1.46 -15.29 -6.10
CA HIS A 123 1.70 -15.82 -7.46
C HIS A 123 0.52 -15.66 -8.43
N ASN A 124 -0.40 -14.73 -8.18
CA ASN A 124 -1.49 -14.48 -9.11
C ASN A 124 -1.02 -13.57 -10.25
N ASN A 125 -1.61 -13.78 -11.42
CA ASN A 125 -1.39 -12.96 -12.59
C ASN A 125 -2.68 -12.26 -12.97
N VAL A 126 -2.71 -10.93 -12.92
CA VAL A 126 -3.88 -10.10 -13.23
C VAL A 126 -3.53 -9.19 -14.40
N VAL A 127 -4.26 -9.30 -15.50
CA VAL A 127 -3.98 -8.52 -16.72
C VAL A 127 -5.27 -7.94 -17.29
N ASN A 128 -5.21 -6.70 -17.77
CA ASN A 128 -6.32 -6.05 -18.48
C ASN A 128 -7.61 -6.02 -17.64
N VAL A 129 -7.55 -5.32 -16.51
CA VAL A 129 -8.71 -5.06 -15.64
C VAL A 129 -9.13 -3.61 -15.80
N THR A 130 -10.43 -3.40 -16.03
CA THR A 130 -11.03 -2.07 -16.19
C THR A 130 -12.11 -1.86 -15.14
N GLY A 131 -12.15 -0.67 -14.54
CA GLY A 131 -13.17 -0.32 -13.54
C GLY A 131 -12.66 0.69 -12.52
N TYR A 132 -13.56 1.24 -11.71
CA TYR A 132 -13.26 2.32 -10.74
C TYR A 132 -13.34 1.80 -9.30
N GLY A 133 -12.45 0.87 -8.95
CA GLY A 133 -12.37 0.26 -7.62
C GLY A 133 -11.01 -0.38 -7.38
N SER A 134 -10.94 -1.57 -6.77
CA SER A 134 -9.68 -2.27 -6.50
C SER A 134 -9.68 -3.75 -6.89
N ILE A 135 -8.52 -4.32 -7.19
CA ILE A 135 -8.38 -5.78 -7.37
C ILE A 135 -8.71 -6.48 -6.05
N LEU A 136 -8.05 -6.06 -4.97
CA LEU A 136 -8.26 -6.57 -3.63
C LEU A 136 -8.88 -5.48 -2.74
N LEU A 137 -9.97 -5.82 -2.06
CA LEU A 137 -10.54 -5.06 -0.98
C LEU A 137 -10.47 -5.88 0.31
N LEU A 138 -9.63 -5.45 1.25
CA LEU A 138 -9.45 -6.09 2.55
C LEU A 138 -10.15 -5.24 3.60
N ARG A 139 -11.19 -5.78 4.24
CA ARG A 139 -11.93 -5.09 5.30
C ARG A 139 -11.66 -5.76 6.64
N LYS A 140 -11.86 -5.00 7.72
CA LYS A 140 -11.71 -5.47 9.11
C LYS A 140 -10.31 -6.07 9.37
N LEU A 141 -9.28 -5.32 8.99
CA LEU A 141 -7.88 -5.68 9.25
C LEU A 141 -7.59 -5.98 10.73
N ASP A 142 -8.38 -5.43 11.65
CA ASP A 142 -8.32 -5.71 13.09
C ASP A 142 -8.52 -7.20 13.41
N GLN A 143 -9.22 -7.92 12.53
CA GLN A 143 -9.52 -9.35 12.66
C GLN A 143 -8.54 -10.23 11.88
N MET A 144 -7.67 -9.63 11.06
CA MET A 144 -6.58 -10.28 10.35
C MET A 144 -5.28 -10.14 11.15
N TRP A 145 -4.83 -11.23 11.75
CA TRP A 145 -3.51 -11.26 12.38
C TRP A 145 -2.39 -11.16 11.35
N TYR A 146 -2.60 -11.72 10.16
CA TYR A 146 -1.60 -11.74 9.11
C TYR A 146 -2.23 -11.55 7.73
N CYS A 147 -1.75 -10.57 6.97
CA CYS A 147 -2.07 -10.37 5.57
C CYS A 147 -0.79 -10.34 4.73
N SER A 148 -0.72 -11.18 3.70
CA SER A 148 0.40 -11.20 2.75
C SER A 148 -0.09 -11.06 1.31
N VAL A 149 0.48 -10.11 0.59
CA VAL A 149 0.31 -9.95 -0.85
C VAL A 149 1.67 -10.06 -1.49
N ARG A 150 1.96 -11.21 -2.12
CA ARG A 150 3.33 -11.51 -2.55
C ARG A 150 3.51 -12.18 -3.90
N SER A 151 4.57 -11.80 -4.58
CA SER A 151 4.99 -12.45 -5.84
C SER A 151 3.90 -12.43 -6.92
N ASN A 152 3.05 -11.40 -6.96
CA ASN A 152 2.01 -11.25 -7.96
C ASN A 152 2.50 -10.39 -9.13
N THR A 153 1.94 -10.64 -10.31
CA THR A 153 2.11 -9.79 -11.49
C THR A 153 0.77 -9.16 -11.81
N ILE A 154 0.71 -7.83 -11.83
CA ILE A 154 -0.52 -7.08 -12.09
C ILE A 154 -0.22 -6.03 -13.14
N GLN A 155 -0.89 -6.12 -14.28
CA GLN A 155 -0.52 -5.38 -15.47
C GLN A 155 -1.74 -4.82 -16.20
N GLN A 156 -1.52 -3.71 -16.92
CA GLN A 156 -2.51 -3.14 -17.85
C GLN A 156 -3.85 -2.81 -17.18
N LEU A 157 -3.82 -2.24 -15.98
CA LEU A 157 -5.02 -1.74 -15.32
C LEU A 157 -5.51 -0.44 -15.99
N ASN A 158 -6.83 -0.29 -16.06
CA ASN A 158 -7.51 0.88 -16.62
C ASN A 158 -8.49 1.45 -15.58
N GLY A 159 -8.00 2.40 -14.79
CA GLY A 159 -8.72 3.10 -13.73
C GLY A 159 -8.77 2.38 -12.38
N THR A 160 -8.44 1.09 -12.36
CA THR A 160 -8.54 0.20 -11.20
C THR A 160 -7.32 0.28 -10.29
N GLY A 161 -7.53 0.46 -8.99
CA GLY A 161 -6.52 0.29 -7.95
C GLY A 161 -6.18 -1.18 -7.68
N ILE A 162 -5.13 -1.44 -6.92
CA ILE A 162 -4.61 -2.78 -6.66
C ILE A 162 -5.12 -3.30 -5.32
N ILE A 163 -4.81 -2.59 -4.24
CA ILE A 163 -5.20 -2.97 -2.88
C ILE A 163 -5.90 -1.77 -2.24
N SER A 164 -7.07 -1.99 -1.68
CA SER A 164 -7.67 -1.11 -0.69
C SER A 164 -7.85 -1.93 0.58
N ALA A 165 -7.23 -1.48 1.67
CA ALA A 165 -7.21 -2.20 2.93
C ALA A 165 -7.64 -1.26 4.06
N GLU A 166 -8.69 -1.64 4.78
CA GLU A 166 -9.31 -0.82 5.82
C GLU A 166 -9.68 -1.62 7.08
N GLY A 167 -9.59 -0.96 8.24
CA GLY A 167 -9.98 -1.54 9.52
C GLY A 167 -9.71 -0.62 10.71
N ASP A 168 -10.13 -1.06 11.90
CA ASP A 168 -9.88 -0.28 13.13
C ASP A 168 -8.39 -0.33 13.52
N SER A 169 -7.75 -1.49 13.33
CA SER A 169 -6.32 -1.64 13.60
C SER A 169 -5.65 -2.54 12.56
N ILE A 170 -4.32 -2.50 12.54
CA ILE A 170 -3.50 -3.43 11.75
C ILE A 170 -2.54 -4.21 12.65
N ASN A 171 -2.50 -5.53 12.45
CA ASN A 171 -1.59 -6.42 13.16
C ASN A 171 -0.34 -6.72 12.32
N THR A 172 -0.50 -7.25 11.11
CA THR A 172 0.60 -7.44 10.18
C THR A 172 0.09 -7.41 8.76
N ILE A 173 0.70 -6.55 7.94
CA ILE A 173 0.55 -6.59 6.49
C ILE A 173 1.93 -6.60 5.83
N THR A 174 2.10 -7.50 4.87
CA THR A 174 3.32 -7.62 4.08
C THR A 174 2.95 -7.60 2.61
N ILE A 175 3.54 -6.66 1.87
CA ILE A 175 3.41 -6.56 0.42
C ILE A 175 4.81 -6.75 -0.16
N GLU A 176 5.07 -7.86 -0.84
CA GLU A 176 6.44 -8.19 -1.24
C GLU A 176 6.59 -8.84 -2.62
N HIS A 177 7.70 -8.56 -3.31
CA HIS A 177 8.05 -9.21 -4.58
C HIS A 177 6.99 -9.07 -5.69
N ASN A 178 6.14 -8.04 -5.65
CA ASN A 178 5.11 -7.83 -6.67
C ASN A 178 5.61 -6.92 -7.80
N ASN A 179 5.06 -7.12 -9.00
CA ASN A 179 5.29 -6.25 -10.15
C ASN A 179 3.96 -5.61 -10.59
N PHE A 180 3.92 -4.28 -10.57
CA PHE A 180 2.75 -3.47 -10.82
C PHE A 180 2.98 -2.54 -12.02
N THR A 181 2.18 -2.75 -13.07
CA THR A 181 2.10 -1.85 -14.23
C THR A 181 0.64 -1.54 -14.55
N SER A 182 0.38 -0.32 -14.99
CA SER A 182 -0.98 0.19 -15.20
C SER A 182 -0.97 1.20 -16.33
N ASN A 183 -1.96 1.14 -17.22
CA ASN A 183 -2.11 2.17 -18.23
C ASN A 183 -2.51 3.50 -17.56
N TYR A 184 -3.42 3.42 -16.58
CA TYR A 184 -3.69 4.50 -15.66
C TYR A 184 -4.47 4.02 -14.42
N PHE A 185 -4.26 4.68 -13.30
CA PHE A 185 -5.11 4.64 -12.12
C PHE A 185 -6.02 5.86 -12.08
N LEU A 186 -7.26 5.65 -11.64
CA LEU A 186 -8.19 6.73 -11.24
C LEU A 186 -8.44 6.70 -9.72
N THR A 187 -7.93 5.67 -9.03
CA THR A 187 -7.98 5.52 -7.58
C THR A 187 -6.56 5.33 -7.01
N ASN A 188 -6.42 5.16 -5.70
CA ASN A 188 -5.14 4.77 -5.12
C ASN A 188 -4.66 3.44 -5.72
N GLY A 189 -3.36 3.35 -6.05
CA GLY A 189 -2.76 2.08 -6.45
C GLY A 189 -2.83 1.09 -5.28
N ILE A 190 -2.24 1.45 -4.15
CA ILE A 190 -2.36 0.74 -2.88
C ILE A 190 -2.80 1.74 -1.81
N ASP A 191 -3.83 1.41 -1.04
CA ASP A 191 -4.29 2.21 0.09
C ASP A 191 -4.45 1.34 1.33
N ILE A 192 -3.81 1.75 2.43
CA ILE A 192 -3.93 1.12 3.74
C ILE A 192 -4.36 2.19 4.72
N SER A 193 -5.59 2.11 5.21
CA SER A 193 -6.18 3.13 6.08
C SER A 193 -6.74 2.50 7.34
N VAL A 194 -6.14 2.84 8.49
CA VAL A 194 -6.55 2.31 9.79
C VAL A 194 -6.65 3.39 10.86
N VAL A 195 -7.40 3.11 11.93
CA VAL A 195 -7.43 4.01 13.10
C VAL A 195 -6.17 3.84 13.93
N LEU A 196 -5.73 2.61 14.20
CA LEU A 196 -4.59 2.29 15.04
C LEU A 196 -3.55 1.40 14.34
N ASN A 197 -2.31 1.87 14.29
CA ASN A 197 -1.17 1.01 13.98
C ASN A 197 -0.68 0.28 15.24
N ASN A 198 -1.05 -1.01 15.38
CA ASN A 198 -0.65 -1.89 16.48
C ASN A 198 0.39 -2.93 16.02
N GLY A 199 0.94 -2.79 14.83
CA GLY A 199 1.71 -3.87 14.26
C GLY A 199 2.60 -3.47 13.11
N LYS A 200 3.02 -4.49 12.35
CA LYS A 200 4.06 -4.32 11.35
C LYS A 200 3.45 -4.12 9.97
N ILE A 201 3.85 -3.04 9.31
CA ILE A 201 3.63 -2.83 7.88
C ILE A 201 4.97 -3.01 7.18
N THR A 202 5.03 -3.92 6.20
CA THR A 202 6.25 -4.19 5.43
C THR A 202 5.97 -4.15 3.93
N TYR A 203 6.80 -3.40 3.22
CA TYR A 203 6.77 -3.27 1.78
C TYR A 203 8.16 -3.54 1.22
N PHE A 204 8.34 -4.67 0.53
CA PHE A 204 9.67 -5.19 0.22
C PHE A 204 9.81 -5.70 -1.22
N ASN A 205 10.88 -5.36 -1.94
CA ASN A 205 11.17 -5.92 -3.27
C ASN A 205 10.03 -5.77 -4.30
N ASN A 206 9.24 -4.70 -4.22
CA ASN A 206 8.18 -4.47 -5.20
C ASN A 206 8.66 -3.54 -6.32
N THR A 207 8.09 -3.69 -7.51
CA THR A 207 8.33 -2.80 -8.65
C THR A 207 7.03 -2.13 -9.08
N PHE A 208 6.99 -0.80 -9.04
CA PHE A 208 5.98 0.03 -9.70
C PHE A 208 6.60 0.67 -10.92
N SER A 209 6.25 0.21 -12.12
CA SER A 209 6.80 0.79 -13.34
C SER A 209 5.76 1.14 -14.40
N HIS A 210 6.02 2.22 -15.14
CA HIS A 210 5.20 2.66 -16.27
C HIS A 210 3.74 2.90 -15.90
N ASN A 211 3.48 3.46 -14.71
CA ASN A 211 2.14 3.76 -14.24
C ASN A 211 1.78 5.23 -14.44
N ILE A 212 0.51 5.50 -14.71
CA ILE A 212 -0.03 6.87 -14.75
C ILE A 212 -1.11 7.00 -13.67
N LEU A 213 -0.97 7.92 -12.71
CA LEU A 213 -2.07 8.29 -11.82
C LEU A 213 -2.73 9.56 -12.38
N LYS A 214 -4.04 9.49 -12.67
CA LYS A 214 -4.81 10.60 -13.23
C LYS A 214 -5.80 11.12 -12.18
N LEU A 215 -5.61 12.36 -11.74
CA LEU A 215 -6.58 13.07 -10.90
C LEU A 215 -7.62 13.75 -11.79
N THR A 216 -8.89 13.54 -11.50
CA THR A 216 -10.03 14.07 -12.25
C THR A 216 -10.85 15.02 -11.38
N ASN A 217 -11.86 15.70 -11.94
CA ASN A 217 -12.71 16.56 -11.11
C ASN A 217 -13.53 15.76 -10.07
N GLU A 218 -13.67 14.45 -10.25
CA GLU A 218 -14.31 13.56 -9.28
C GLU A 218 -13.39 13.23 -8.09
N THR A 219 -12.09 13.53 -8.19
CA THR A 219 -11.09 13.24 -7.16
C THR A 219 -10.94 14.33 -6.10
N LEU A 220 -11.81 15.35 -6.09
CA LEU A 220 -11.71 16.56 -5.24
C LEU A 220 -11.72 16.32 -3.71
N TYR A 221 -12.20 15.16 -3.26
CA TYR A 221 -12.51 14.92 -1.84
C TYR A 221 -11.71 13.77 -1.20
N HIS A 222 -10.70 13.23 -1.87
CA HIS A 222 -9.92 12.10 -1.35
C HIS A 222 -8.42 12.26 -1.64
N ASN A 223 -7.58 11.62 -0.83
CA ASN A 223 -6.15 11.50 -1.11
C ASN A 223 -5.93 10.42 -2.18
N TYR A 224 -5.28 10.78 -3.29
CA TYR A 224 -4.91 9.84 -4.36
C TYR A 224 -3.39 9.77 -4.55
N ASN A 225 -2.86 8.56 -4.46
CA ASN A 225 -1.45 8.21 -4.49
C ASN A 225 -1.23 6.84 -5.16
N PHE A 226 -0.02 6.58 -5.68
CA PHE A 226 0.31 5.20 -6.08
C PHE A 226 0.34 4.28 -4.86
N LEU A 227 0.82 4.77 -3.73
CA LEU A 227 0.72 4.09 -2.45
C LEU A 227 0.44 5.10 -1.32
N SER A 228 -0.55 4.78 -0.50
CA SER A 228 -1.02 5.55 0.65
C SER A 228 -1.07 4.65 1.89
N ILE A 229 -0.50 5.11 3.00
CA ILE A 229 -0.66 4.50 4.32
C ILE A 229 -1.06 5.58 5.31
N THR A 230 -2.21 5.41 5.94
CA THR A 230 -2.73 6.31 6.97
C THR A 230 -3.07 5.53 8.23
N ALA A 231 -2.48 5.94 9.35
CA ALA A 231 -2.82 5.47 10.69
C ALA A 231 -2.98 6.68 11.62
N LYS A 232 -4.18 6.86 12.18
CA LYS A 232 -4.51 8.04 13.00
C LYS A 232 -3.82 8.02 14.37
N LEU A 233 -3.62 6.82 14.90
CA LEU A 233 -2.93 6.52 16.14
C LEU A 233 -1.90 5.43 15.88
N ALA A 234 -0.85 5.41 16.68
CA ALA A 234 0.13 4.33 16.67
C ALA A 234 0.50 3.96 18.10
N ILE A 235 0.81 2.68 18.31
CA ILE A 235 1.51 2.27 19.52
C ILE A 235 2.98 2.66 19.37
N GLU A 236 3.56 3.19 20.44
CA GLU A 236 4.97 3.56 20.51
C GLU A 236 5.87 2.38 20.09
N GLY A 237 6.89 2.67 19.29
CA GLY A 237 7.84 1.66 18.79
C GLY A 237 7.35 0.81 17.61
N GLN A 238 6.12 1.02 17.10
CA GLN A 238 5.73 0.40 15.83
C GLN A 238 6.48 1.04 14.66
N ASN A 239 6.89 0.19 13.72
CA ASN A 239 7.71 0.57 12.58
C ASN A 239 7.08 0.11 11.26
N THR A 240 7.04 1.03 10.30
CA THR A 240 6.64 0.77 8.92
C THR A 240 7.89 0.70 8.05
N LEU A 241 8.20 -0.50 7.55
CA LEU A 241 9.43 -0.77 6.80
C LEU A 241 9.18 -0.81 5.28
N PHE A 242 9.94 -0.01 4.56
CA PHE A 242 10.04 0.04 3.11
C PHE A 242 11.46 -0.32 2.70
N ASP A 243 11.60 -1.40 1.94
CA ASP A 243 12.92 -1.87 1.56
C ASP A 243 12.98 -2.39 0.10
N SER A 244 14.10 -2.10 -0.57
CA SER A 244 14.52 -2.71 -1.83
C SER A 244 13.49 -2.63 -2.96
N SER A 245 12.68 -1.56 -2.98
CA SER A 245 11.61 -1.39 -3.97
C SER A 245 11.96 -0.33 -5.02
N VAL A 246 11.39 -0.47 -6.22
CA VAL A 246 11.68 0.36 -7.38
C VAL A 246 10.41 1.05 -7.88
N PHE A 247 10.48 2.37 -8.04
CA PHE A 247 9.48 3.22 -8.66
C PHE A 247 10.09 3.87 -9.89
N SER A 248 9.78 3.38 -11.09
CA SER A 248 10.40 3.84 -12.33
C SER A 248 9.41 4.23 -13.42
N ASN A 249 9.65 5.34 -14.13
CA ASN A 249 8.80 5.78 -15.25
C ASN A 249 7.33 5.98 -14.86
N ASN A 250 7.04 6.46 -13.65
CA ASN A 250 5.67 6.75 -13.22
C ASN A 250 5.34 8.23 -13.40
N THR A 251 4.10 8.52 -13.82
CA THR A 251 3.63 9.88 -14.06
C THR A 251 2.40 10.18 -13.23
N LEU A 252 2.39 11.29 -12.51
CA LEU A 252 1.21 11.82 -11.83
C LEU A 252 0.70 13.04 -12.59
N ILE A 253 -0.52 12.92 -13.12
CA ILE A 253 -1.19 13.94 -13.92
C ILE A 253 -2.39 14.44 -13.13
N SER A 254 -2.49 15.76 -12.97
CA SER A 254 -3.62 16.42 -12.36
C SER A 254 -4.33 17.31 -13.37
N ASN A 255 -5.66 17.28 -13.35
CA ASN A 255 -6.47 18.26 -14.07
C ASN A 255 -6.58 19.56 -13.24
N PRO A 256 -6.42 20.74 -13.87
CA PRO A 256 -6.56 22.02 -13.19
C PRO A 256 -7.91 22.11 -12.46
N GLY A 257 -7.86 22.32 -11.14
CA GLY A 257 -9.03 22.41 -10.27
C GLY A 257 -9.24 21.22 -9.33
N ALA A 258 -8.64 20.05 -9.61
CA ALA A 258 -8.77 18.87 -8.75
C ALA A 258 -8.05 19.00 -7.37
N THR A 259 -7.16 19.98 -7.22
CA THR A 259 -6.24 20.10 -6.07
C THR A 259 -6.61 21.21 -5.07
N GLN A 260 -7.91 21.47 -4.83
CA GLN A 260 -8.33 22.68 -4.11
C GLN A 260 -8.50 22.56 -2.57
N TYR A 261 -8.25 21.41 -1.93
CA TYR A 261 -8.73 21.22 -0.54
C TYR A 261 -7.79 20.45 0.40
N GLY A 262 -6.59 20.94 0.71
CA GLY A 262 -5.79 20.44 1.85
C GLY A 262 -5.39 18.93 1.82
N TYR A 263 -5.77 18.20 0.78
CA TYR A 263 -5.48 16.78 0.58
C TYR A 263 -4.03 16.59 0.08
N SER A 264 -3.45 15.44 0.40
CA SER A 264 -2.12 15.04 -0.06
C SER A 264 -2.24 14.12 -1.28
N TYR A 265 -1.91 14.66 -2.45
CA TYR A 265 -1.77 13.90 -3.69
C TYR A 265 -0.29 13.69 -3.99
N GLY A 266 0.10 12.49 -4.39
CA GLY A 266 1.51 12.19 -4.59
C GLY A 266 1.84 10.81 -5.11
N PHE A 267 3.14 10.50 -5.23
CA PHE A 267 3.53 9.12 -5.49
C PHE A 267 3.31 8.29 -4.25
N LEU A 268 3.90 8.73 -3.14
CA LEU A 268 3.77 8.07 -1.84
C LEU A 268 3.32 9.05 -0.76
N SER A 269 2.38 8.61 0.07
CA SER A 269 1.90 9.35 1.24
C SER A 269 1.86 8.44 2.46
N PHE A 270 2.59 8.83 3.50
CA PHE A 270 2.66 8.15 4.78
C PHE A 270 2.24 9.09 5.89
N GLN A 271 1.14 8.78 6.56
CA GLN A 271 0.61 9.56 7.67
C GLN A 271 0.35 8.64 8.84
N ILE A 272 1.39 8.33 9.63
CA ILE A 272 1.35 7.25 10.62
C ILE A 272 1.50 7.71 12.08
N ALA A 273 1.03 8.92 12.40
CA ALA A 273 1.02 9.48 13.75
C ALA A 273 2.39 9.33 14.47
N ASN A 274 2.40 8.88 15.73
CA ASN A 274 3.63 8.73 16.53
C ASN A 274 4.35 7.39 16.24
N SER A 275 4.58 7.08 14.97
CA SER A 275 5.24 5.84 14.52
C SER A 275 6.46 6.18 13.67
N SER A 276 7.33 5.19 13.48
CA SER A 276 8.53 5.34 12.66
C SER A 276 8.34 4.80 11.25
N ILE A 277 8.96 5.48 10.28
CA ILE A 277 9.01 5.09 8.88
C ILE A 277 10.48 4.86 8.51
N ASP A 278 10.80 3.64 8.09
CA ASP A 278 12.12 3.29 7.59
C ASP A 278 12.06 3.03 6.08
N PHE A 279 12.69 3.90 5.30
CA PHE A 279 12.93 3.79 3.87
C PHE A 279 14.38 3.38 3.62
N HIS A 280 14.59 2.17 3.10
CA HIS A 280 15.90 1.63 2.84
C HIS A 280 16.02 1.11 1.40
N ASN A 281 17.13 1.39 0.72
CA ASN A 281 17.43 0.81 -0.59
C ASN A 281 16.30 1.01 -1.62
N ILE A 282 15.63 2.17 -1.59
CA ILE A 282 14.52 2.47 -2.51
C ILE A 282 15.05 3.25 -3.71
N THR A 283 14.61 2.89 -4.91
CA THR A 283 14.94 3.61 -6.14
C THR A 283 13.72 4.33 -6.70
N PHE A 284 13.87 5.63 -6.97
CA PHE A 284 12.95 6.46 -7.74
C PHE A 284 13.66 6.99 -8.97
N GLU A 285 13.28 6.49 -10.14
CA GLU A 285 13.95 6.83 -11.39
C GLU A 285 12.96 7.26 -12.48
N HIS A 286 13.25 8.36 -13.18
CA HIS A 286 12.46 8.80 -14.34
C HIS A 286 10.96 9.04 -14.03
N ASN A 287 10.60 9.44 -12.80
CA ASN A 287 9.22 9.76 -12.47
C ASN A 287 8.90 11.23 -12.74
N SER A 288 7.64 11.53 -13.06
CA SER A 288 7.18 12.88 -13.44
C SER A 288 5.91 13.33 -12.69
N LEU A 289 5.91 14.55 -12.15
CA LEU A 289 4.72 15.22 -11.61
C LEU A 289 4.48 16.54 -12.36
N THR A 290 3.25 16.74 -12.84
CA THR A 290 2.97 17.84 -13.78
C THR A 290 2.24 19.06 -13.19
N ASP A 291 1.83 19.02 -11.91
CA ASP A 291 0.97 20.04 -11.28
C ASP A 291 1.51 20.53 -9.92
N ASN A 292 1.37 21.85 -9.71
CA ASN A 292 2.02 22.61 -8.65
C ASN A 292 1.60 22.26 -7.22
N ASN A 293 0.47 21.58 -7.02
CA ASN A 293 -0.06 21.24 -5.70
C ASN A 293 0.21 19.78 -5.28
N LEU A 294 1.02 19.04 -6.05
CA LEU A 294 1.31 17.63 -5.79
C LEU A 294 2.58 17.46 -4.95
N LYS A 295 2.59 16.49 -4.05
CA LYS A 295 3.76 16.10 -3.26
C LYS A 295 4.37 14.86 -3.89
N ALA A 296 5.67 14.80 -4.17
CA ALA A 296 6.22 13.56 -4.73
C ALA A 296 6.23 12.46 -3.66
N LEU A 297 6.93 12.71 -2.55
CA LEU A 297 6.93 11.85 -1.38
C LEU A 297 6.54 12.66 -0.14
N PHE A 298 5.54 12.18 0.60
CA PHE A 298 5.01 12.86 1.77
C PHE A 298 5.05 11.99 3.01
N PHE A 299 5.69 12.48 4.07
CA PHE A 299 5.84 11.75 5.33
C PHE A 299 5.35 12.58 6.51
N ILE A 300 4.50 11.99 7.34
CA ILE A 300 4.12 12.45 8.68
C ILE A 300 4.33 11.30 9.65
N GLY A 301 5.19 11.48 10.64
CA GLY A 301 5.56 10.45 11.60
C GLY A 301 6.28 11.01 12.83
N GLU A 302 6.61 10.14 13.78
CA GLU A 302 7.54 10.50 14.86
C GLU A 302 8.97 10.53 14.33
N SER A 303 9.38 9.47 13.65
CA SER A 303 10.71 9.32 13.07
C SER A 303 10.63 8.90 11.61
N VAL A 304 11.50 9.48 10.77
CA VAL A 304 11.65 9.14 9.36
C VAL A 304 13.11 8.88 9.07
N SER A 305 13.43 7.66 8.67
CA SER A 305 14.77 7.24 8.26
C SER A 305 14.78 6.94 6.76
N ILE A 306 15.66 7.57 6.01
CA ILE A 306 15.87 7.34 4.58
C ILE A 306 17.33 6.97 4.40
N SER A 307 17.62 5.77 3.89
CA SER A 307 18.99 5.26 3.80
C SER A 307 19.23 4.47 2.54
N ALA A 308 20.42 4.65 1.94
CA ALA A 308 20.82 3.96 0.72
C ALA A 308 19.80 4.11 -0.43
N CYS A 309 19.07 5.24 -0.49
CA CYS A 309 18.05 5.47 -1.49
C CYS A 309 18.63 6.20 -2.71
N ASN A 310 18.04 5.95 -3.88
CA ASN A 310 18.48 6.51 -5.15
C ASN A 310 17.34 7.27 -5.85
N PHE A 311 17.48 8.58 -5.99
CA PHE A 311 16.49 9.47 -6.62
C PHE A 311 17.10 10.10 -7.87
N THR A 312 16.79 9.56 -9.05
CA THR A 312 17.45 9.96 -10.31
C THR A 312 16.48 10.38 -11.41
N ASN A 313 16.84 11.42 -12.15
CA ASN A 313 16.12 11.84 -13.36
C ASN A 313 14.62 12.07 -13.14
N ASN A 314 14.21 12.51 -11.95
CA ASN A 314 12.82 12.79 -11.66
C ASN A 314 12.50 14.25 -11.99
N THR A 315 11.33 14.48 -12.58
CA THR A 315 10.83 15.82 -12.90
C THR A 315 9.61 16.13 -12.06
N LYS A 316 9.56 17.34 -11.52
CA LYS A 316 8.48 17.80 -10.69
C LYS A 316 8.13 19.24 -11.05
N ASN A 317 6.85 19.55 -10.93
CA ASN A 317 6.35 20.91 -10.95
C ASN A 317 5.55 21.08 -9.67
N SER A 318 6.14 21.38 -8.51
CA SER A 318 5.36 21.68 -7.29
C SER A 318 6.08 22.59 -6.33
N THR A 319 5.35 23.21 -5.40
CA THR A 319 5.89 24.24 -4.50
C THR A 319 6.72 23.70 -3.32
N GLU A 320 6.67 22.39 -3.06
CA GLU A 320 7.38 21.74 -1.95
C GLU A 320 8.72 21.12 -2.41
N GLY A 321 9.43 20.39 -1.56
CA GLY A 321 10.57 19.54 -1.95
C GLY A 321 10.12 18.23 -2.64
N PHE A 322 11.01 17.52 -3.33
CA PHE A 322 10.70 16.17 -3.84
C PHE A 322 10.31 15.24 -2.68
N ILE A 323 11.03 15.33 -1.57
CA ILE A 323 10.67 14.74 -0.29
C ILE A 323 10.13 15.86 0.60
N PHE A 324 8.91 15.70 1.10
CA PHE A 324 8.29 16.61 2.06
C PHE A 324 7.96 15.89 3.37
N MET A 325 8.41 16.43 4.50
CA MET A 325 8.34 15.74 5.80
C MET A 325 7.86 16.62 6.94
N TYR A 326 7.07 16.00 7.82
CA TYR A 326 6.69 16.46 9.16
C TYR A 326 7.05 15.36 10.18
N ALA A 327 8.24 15.43 10.79
CA ALA A 327 8.68 14.46 11.79
C ALA A 327 9.59 15.06 12.86
N TYR A 328 9.66 14.42 14.03
CA TYR A 328 10.54 14.84 15.13
C TYR A 328 11.98 14.41 14.90
N ASN A 329 12.21 13.18 14.46
CA ASN A 329 13.54 12.65 14.18
C ASN A 329 13.66 12.32 12.70
N ILE A 330 14.54 13.02 11.99
CA ILE A 330 14.78 12.79 10.55
C ILE A 330 16.23 12.35 10.37
N SER A 331 16.42 11.22 9.69
CA SER A 331 17.74 10.73 9.31
C SER A 331 17.75 10.44 7.81
N ILE A 332 18.65 11.08 7.06
CA ILE A 332 18.87 10.81 5.63
C ILE A 332 20.34 10.50 5.44
N VAL A 333 20.65 9.26 5.07
CA VAL A 333 22.03 8.76 5.07
C VAL A 333 22.34 7.99 3.79
N ASP A 334 23.58 8.12 3.30
CA ASP A 334 24.11 7.33 2.18
C ASP A 334 23.21 7.30 0.94
N SER A 335 22.46 8.39 0.68
CA SER A 335 21.48 8.46 -0.42
C SER A 335 21.97 9.36 -1.56
N TYR A 336 21.52 9.06 -2.78
CA TYR A 336 21.85 9.81 -3.99
C TYR A 336 20.63 10.55 -4.53
N PHE A 337 20.80 11.85 -4.81
CA PHE A 337 19.82 12.73 -5.41
C PHE A 337 20.43 13.35 -6.66
N GLY A 338 20.07 12.85 -7.84
CA GLY A 338 20.70 13.23 -9.11
C GLY A 338 19.68 13.67 -10.15
N HIS A 339 19.97 14.75 -10.87
CA HIS A 339 19.17 15.19 -12.03
C HIS A 339 17.69 15.39 -11.67
N LEU A 340 17.42 15.99 -10.51
CA LEU A 340 16.07 16.36 -10.12
C LEU A 340 15.73 17.72 -10.72
N ASN A 341 14.70 17.75 -11.57
CA ASN A 341 14.24 18.98 -12.22
C ASN A 341 12.92 19.44 -11.59
N ASP A 342 13.00 20.44 -10.72
CA ASP A 342 11.84 21.09 -10.08
C ASP A 342 11.66 22.52 -10.61
N THR A 343 10.66 22.68 -11.47
CA THR A 343 10.42 23.97 -12.15
C THR A 343 9.77 25.04 -11.26
N HIS A 344 9.24 24.67 -10.09
CA HIS A 344 8.43 25.57 -9.26
C HIS A 344 8.70 25.49 -7.74
N GLY A 345 9.55 24.56 -7.27
CA GLY A 345 9.64 24.20 -5.86
C GLY A 345 10.95 24.46 -5.12
N LYS A 346 11.02 23.77 -3.98
CA LYS A 346 12.04 23.92 -2.93
C LYS A 346 13.19 22.89 -3.02
N GLY A 347 13.34 22.23 -4.17
CA GLY A 347 14.46 21.32 -4.43
C GLY A 347 14.21 19.89 -3.97
N ALA A 348 15.26 19.24 -3.46
CA ALA A 348 15.21 17.80 -3.16
C ALA A 348 14.43 17.50 -1.87
N ILE A 349 14.67 18.26 -0.81
CA ILE A 349 14.13 17.97 0.53
C ILE A 349 13.52 19.24 1.13
N ASP A 350 12.29 19.14 1.63
CA ASP A 350 11.61 20.20 2.37
C ASP A 350 11.10 19.65 3.72
N ILE A 351 11.62 20.22 4.81
CA ILE A 351 11.26 19.88 6.18
C ILE A 351 10.48 21.06 6.77
N ALA A 352 9.24 20.80 7.16
CA ALA A 352 8.38 21.80 7.75
C ALA A 352 8.00 21.44 9.18
N THR A 353 7.81 22.47 10.01
CA THR A 353 7.22 22.36 11.35
C THR A 353 5.77 22.83 11.31
N THR A 354 4.89 22.16 12.06
CA THR A 354 3.51 22.65 12.28
C THR A 354 3.32 23.10 13.72
N ALA A 355 2.26 23.86 13.99
CA ALA A 355 1.90 24.26 15.36
C ALA A 355 1.63 23.08 16.32
N TYR A 356 1.46 21.86 15.78
CA TYR A 356 1.25 20.62 16.54
C TYR A 356 2.57 19.91 16.89
N LEU A 357 3.64 20.15 16.13
CA LEU A 357 5.00 19.70 16.44
C LEU A 357 5.70 20.81 17.26
N LYS A 358 5.26 21.02 18.50
CA LYS A 358 5.87 22.02 19.43
C LYS A 358 7.24 21.60 19.96
N TYR A 359 7.71 20.39 19.64
CA TYR A 359 8.97 19.84 20.12
C TYR A 359 10.08 19.96 19.08
N LEU A 360 11.31 19.97 19.57
CA LEU A 360 12.56 20.05 18.82
C LEU A 360 12.58 18.99 17.69
N CYS A 361 12.74 19.43 16.44
CA CYS A 361 13.04 18.54 15.32
C CYS A 361 14.55 18.30 15.28
N LYS A 362 14.97 17.04 15.33
CA LYS A 362 16.36 16.60 15.19
C LYS A 362 16.57 16.06 13.79
N VAL A 363 17.50 16.67 13.05
CA VAL A 363 17.78 16.29 11.66
C VAL A 363 19.24 15.87 11.51
N ASN A 364 19.45 14.66 10.96
CA ASN A 364 20.75 14.12 10.62
C ASN A 364 20.81 13.81 9.12
N ILE A 365 21.59 14.58 8.36
CA ILE A 365 21.79 14.36 6.92
C ILE A 365 23.28 14.16 6.68
N THR A 366 23.68 12.93 6.37
CA THR A 366 25.11 12.55 6.29
C THR A 366 25.39 11.65 5.10
N ASN A 367 26.57 11.79 4.49
CA ASN A 367 27.04 10.95 3.37
C ASN A 367 26.11 10.91 2.13
N ASN A 368 25.31 11.95 1.92
CA ASN A 368 24.45 12.04 0.74
C ASN A 368 25.18 12.73 -0.42
N THR A 369 24.81 12.37 -1.64
CA THR A 369 25.27 13.04 -2.86
C THR A 369 24.10 13.78 -3.51
N PHE A 370 24.30 15.06 -3.83
CA PHE A 370 23.34 15.89 -4.56
C PHE A 370 23.99 16.39 -5.84
N GLU A 371 23.41 16.05 -6.99
CA GLU A 371 23.98 16.30 -8.30
C GLU A 371 22.91 16.86 -9.25
N ASN A 372 23.21 17.95 -9.96
CA ASN A 372 22.36 18.51 -11.00
C ASN A 372 20.90 18.73 -10.55
N ILE A 373 20.72 19.32 -9.37
CA ILE A 373 19.42 19.70 -8.84
C ILE A 373 19.04 21.07 -9.39
N VAL A 374 17.96 21.11 -10.17
CA VAL A 374 17.39 22.36 -10.68
C VAL A 374 16.13 22.65 -9.86
N ALA A 375 16.12 23.77 -9.13
CA ALA A 375 14.98 24.19 -8.32
C ALA A 375 14.78 25.70 -8.43
N LYS A 376 13.54 26.17 -8.49
CA LYS A 376 13.24 27.61 -8.54
C LYS A 376 13.76 28.37 -7.33
N SER A 377 13.73 27.75 -6.15
CA SER A 377 14.30 28.31 -4.92
C SER A 377 15.84 28.38 -4.91
N GLY A 378 16.51 27.65 -5.82
CA GLY A 378 17.97 27.49 -5.81
C GLY A 378 18.53 26.65 -4.66
N SER A 379 17.67 25.98 -3.87
CA SER A 379 18.07 25.21 -2.68
C SER A 379 17.95 23.70 -2.87
N VAL A 380 18.82 22.93 -2.20
CA VAL A 380 18.72 21.46 -2.11
C VAL A 380 17.83 21.05 -0.94
N LEU A 381 17.94 21.79 0.17
CA LEU A 381 17.24 21.56 1.42
C LEU A 381 16.62 22.87 1.92
N THR A 382 15.33 22.83 2.20
CA THR A 382 14.63 23.86 2.98
C THR A 382 14.20 23.30 4.32
N ALA A 383 14.46 24.06 5.37
CA ALA A 383 14.22 23.66 6.75
C ALA A 383 13.69 24.84 7.55
N ASN A 384 12.45 24.74 8.03
CA ASN A 384 11.82 25.80 8.83
C ASN A 384 11.63 25.34 10.27
N GLY A 385 12.01 26.19 11.24
CA GLY A 385 11.78 25.94 12.66
C GLY A 385 12.64 24.82 13.29
N ILE A 386 13.82 24.55 12.73
CA ILE A 386 14.71 23.48 13.20
C ILE A 386 15.71 24.04 14.21
N LEU A 387 15.82 23.40 15.37
CA LEU A 387 16.68 23.82 16.48
C LEU A 387 18.02 23.07 16.53
N ASP A 388 18.07 21.80 16.09
CA ASP A 388 19.30 21.00 16.04
C ASP A 388 19.40 20.24 14.71
N MET A 389 20.38 20.63 13.88
CA MET A 389 20.63 20.03 12.58
C MET A 389 22.11 19.66 12.46
N VAL A 390 22.38 18.39 12.20
CA VAL A 390 23.70 17.90 11.79
C VAL A 390 23.66 17.64 10.29
N PHE A 391 24.48 18.37 9.54
CA PHE A 391 24.56 18.29 8.08
C PHE A 391 26.01 18.08 7.65
N HIS A 392 26.34 16.87 7.18
CA HIS A 392 27.68 16.55 6.65
C HIS A 392 27.58 16.14 5.18
N LEU A 393 28.26 16.89 4.31
CA LEU A 393 28.41 16.56 2.89
C LEU A 393 29.77 15.89 2.64
N THR A 394 29.75 14.79 1.90
CA THR A 394 30.96 14.06 1.50
C THR A 394 31.61 14.61 0.22
N ARG A 395 30.94 15.52 -0.52
CA ARG A 395 31.49 16.18 -1.72
C ARG A 395 31.01 17.64 -1.82
N PRO A 396 31.84 18.57 -2.35
CA PRO A 396 31.42 19.95 -2.59
C PRO A 396 30.34 20.00 -3.68
N LEU A 397 29.28 20.77 -3.45
CA LEU A 397 28.25 21.09 -4.45
C LEU A 397 28.89 21.93 -5.58
N ASN A 398 28.41 21.76 -6.81
CA ASN A 398 28.74 22.71 -7.89
C ASN A 398 28.25 24.12 -7.48
N MET A 399 29.08 25.13 -7.73
CA MET A 399 29.06 26.46 -7.08
C MET A 399 27.78 27.30 -7.24
N ASP A 400 26.81 26.88 -8.06
CA ASP A 400 25.59 27.65 -8.35
C ASP A 400 24.36 27.28 -7.50
N THR A 401 24.50 26.32 -6.57
CA THR A 401 23.39 25.89 -5.69
C THR A 401 23.57 26.39 -4.26
N VAL A 402 22.58 27.14 -3.75
CA VAL A 402 22.57 27.58 -2.35
C VAL A 402 22.24 26.39 -1.46
N MET A 403 23.18 26.01 -0.58
CA MET A 403 23.18 24.74 0.13
C MET A 403 22.05 24.61 1.18
N LEU A 404 21.60 25.71 1.78
CA LEU A 404 20.67 25.68 2.91
C LEU A 404 19.91 27.00 3.03
N ILE A 405 18.58 26.94 3.08
CA ILE A 405 17.76 28.07 3.55
C ILE A 405 17.12 27.65 4.87
N CYS A 406 17.71 28.10 5.99
CA CYS A 406 17.08 28.03 7.30
C CYS A 406 16.37 29.36 7.58
N SER A 407 15.05 29.33 7.78
CA SER A 407 14.32 30.49 8.27
C SER A 407 13.63 30.14 9.58
N GLY A 408 14.06 30.78 10.67
CA GLY A 408 13.44 30.61 11.99
C GLY A 408 14.40 30.55 13.19
N LEU A 409 15.21 31.59 13.40
CA LEU A 409 15.53 32.03 14.75
C LEU A 409 14.89 33.42 14.88
N LYS A 410 13.71 33.48 15.51
CA LYS A 410 13.29 34.73 16.15
C LYS A 410 13.72 34.60 17.60
N ASP A 411 14.60 35.50 18.00
CA ASP A 411 15.03 35.70 19.39
C ASP A 411 13.84 35.76 20.36
#